data_AF-A0A5D0V320-F1
#
_entry.id   AF-A0A5D0V320-F1
#
_cell.length_a   1.000
_cell.length_b   1.000
_cell.length_c   1.000
_cell.angle_alpha   90.00
_cell.angle_beta   90.00
_cell.angle_gamma   90.00
#
_symmetry.space_group_name_H-M   'P 1'
#
loop_
_entity.id
_entity.type
_entity.pdbx_description
1 polymer ?
#
loop_
_entity_poly.entity_id
_entity_poly.type
_entity_poly.pdbx_seq_one_letter_code
_entity_poly.pdbx_strand_id
1 'polypeptide(L)'
;MTVYRSRHALRGPFTPDRIATLRLPTARRGYRVDEVDALLHRLAYELHRRTGERDEARAENQRIKDALRRWQSAEAARRLGS
;
A
#
# COMPACT_ATOMS: atom_id res chain seq x y z
N MET A 1 12.01 -12.69 -1.69
CA MET A 1 10.66 -12.36 -1.19
C MET A 1 10.00 -13.64 -0.72
N THR A 2 9.79 -13.80 0.59
CA THR A 2 9.17 -15.01 1.14
C THR A 2 7.68 -14.97 0.81
N VAL A 3 7.23 -15.84 -0.07
CA VAL A 3 5.81 -15.93 -0.42
C VAL A 3 5.09 -16.59 0.75
N TYR A 4 4.27 -15.83 1.46
CA TYR A 4 3.40 -16.39 2.48
C TYR A 4 2.50 -17.45 1.84
N ARG A 5 2.71 -18.72 2.17
CA ARG A 5 1.97 -19.87 1.61
C ARG A 5 1.21 -20.55 2.74
N SER A 6 0.01 -20.05 3.01
CA SER A 6 -0.99 -20.76 3.81
C SER A 6 -1.90 -21.57 2.88
N ARG A 7 -2.25 -22.80 3.28
CA ARG A 7 -3.27 -23.63 2.61
C ARG A 7 -4.67 -22.97 2.59
N HIS A 8 -4.89 -22.00 3.49
CA HIS A 8 -6.08 -21.17 3.57
C HIS A 8 -5.76 -19.69 3.28
N ALA A 9 -4.70 -19.42 2.51
CA ALA A 9 -4.36 -18.04 2.14
C ALA A 9 -5.53 -17.42 1.36
N LEU A 10 -6.02 -16.30 1.87
CA LEU A 10 -6.99 -15.47 1.16
C LEU A 10 -6.33 -15.02 -0.16
N ARG A 11 -6.95 -15.41 -1.29
CA ARG A 11 -6.31 -15.28 -2.61
C ARG A 11 -6.31 -13.86 -3.11
N GLY A 12 -5.18 -13.32 -3.55
CA GLY A 12 -5.09 -11.98 -4.13
C GLY A 12 -4.70 -10.91 -3.10
N PRO A 13 -4.59 -9.64 -3.50
CA PRO A 13 -4.08 -8.60 -2.64
C PRO A 13 -5.02 -8.34 -1.46
N PHE A 14 -4.43 -8.08 -0.30
CA PHE A 14 -5.14 -7.51 0.84
C PHE A 14 -5.17 -5.99 0.66
N THR A 15 -6.29 -5.48 0.17
CA THR A 15 -6.57 -4.04 0.17
C THR A 15 -7.36 -3.68 1.44
N PRO A 16 -7.35 -2.41 1.88
CA PRO A 16 -8.15 -1.97 3.02
C PRO A 16 -9.62 -2.37 2.90
N ASP A 17 -10.23 -2.09 1.74
CA ASP A 17 -11.64 -2.42 1.47
C ASP A 17 -11.89 -3.92 1.57
N ARG A 18 -10.97 -4.72 1.05
CA ARG A 18 -11.08 -6.17 1.08
C ARG A 18 -10.99 -6.73 2.50
N ILE A 19 -10.13 -6.17 3.34
CA ILE A 19 -10.04 -6.54 4.76
C ILE A 19 -11.35 -6.20 5.47
N ALA A 20 -11.90 -5.01 5.22
CA ALA A 20 -13.13 -4.54 5.86
C ALA A 20 -14.36 -5.38 5.51
N THR A 21 -14.42 -5.94 4.29
CA THR A 21 -15.55 -6.77 3.83
C THR A 21 -15.32 -8.27 4.03
N LEU A 22 -14.25 -8.67 4.70
CA LEU A 22 -13.85 -10.07 4.76
C LEU A 22 -14.79 -10.87 5.66
N ARG A 23 -15.29 -12.01 5.16
CA ARG A 23 -16.11 -12.94 5.94
C ARG A 23 -15.29 -14.17 6.29
N LEU A 24 -15.03 -14.35 7.58
CA LEU A 24 -14.34 -15.52 8.10
C LEU A 24 -15.33 -16.62 8.50
N PRO A 25 -15.02 -17.90 8.24
CA PRO A 25 -15.87 -19.01 8.68
C PRO A 25 -15.87 -19.12 10.21
N THR A 26 -17.03 -19.40 10.79
CA THR A 26 -17.21 -19.63 12.23
C THR A 26 -16.91 -21.09 12.59
N ALA A 27 -16.37 -21.34 13.78
CA ALA A 27 -16.13 -22.68 14.31
C ALA A 27 -16.66 -22.82 15.74
N ARG A 28 -17.05 -24.05 16.13
CA ARG A 28 -17.59 -24.37 17.47
C ARG A 28 -16.65 -23.97 18.63
N ARG A 29 -15.35 -23.94 18.37
CA ARG A 29 -14.32 -23.32 19.21
C ARG A 29 -13.48 -22.43 18.30
N GLY A 30 -13.68 -21.12 18.39
CA GLY A 30 -12.99 -20.13 17.58
C GLY A 30 -12.89 -18.80 18.33
N TYR A 31 -12.20 -17.84 17.73
CA TYR A 31 -12.17 -16.48 18.26
C TYR A 31 -13.57 -15.87 18.29
N ARG A 32 -13.76 -14.93 19.21
CA ARG A 32 -14.99 -14.14 19.28
C ARG A 32 -15.12 -13.28 18.02
N VAL A 33 -16.29 -13.34 17.39
CA VAL A 33 -16.53 -12.68 16.09
C VAL A 33 -16.35 -11.16 16.21
N ASP A 34 -16.87 -10.56 17.28
CA ASP A 34 -16.77 -9.13 17.55
C ASP A 34 -15.32 -8.66 17.76
N GLU A 35 -14.49 -9.45 18.44
CA GLU A 35 -13.06 -9.13 18.61
C GLU A 35 -12.28 -9.23 17.30
N VAL A 36 -12.60 -10.24 16.47
CA VAL A 36 -12.00 -10.39 15.15
C VAL A 36 -12.43 -9.26 14.22
N ASP A 37 -13.71 -8.89 14.22
CA ASP A 37 -14.23 -7.80 13.41
C ASP A 37 -13.60 -6.45 13.81
N ALA A 38 -13.41 -6.21 15.11
CA ALA A 38 -12.71 -5.02 15.61
C ALA A 38 -11.23 -5.00 15.16
N LEU A 39 -10.55 -6.14 15.22
CA LEU A 39 -9.17 -6.27 14.74
C LEU A 39 -9.07 -6.02 13.23
N LEU A 40 -9.96 -6.62 12.43
CA LEU A 40 -9.97 -6.43 10.97
C LEU A 40 -10.25 -4.97 10.60
N HIS A 41 -11.18 -4.31 11.28
CA HIS A 41 -11.41 -2.87 11.11
C HIS A 41 -10.16 -2.05 11.39
N ARG A 42 -9.45 -2.32 12.49
CA ARG A 42 -8.21 -1.61 12.81
C ARG A 42 -7.14 -1.87 11.76
N LEU A 43 -6.98 -3.11 11.31
CA LEU A 43 -6.01 -3.47 10.28
C LEU A 43 -6.31 -2.79 8.93
N ALA A 44 -7.59 -2.72 8.53
CA ALA A 44 -7.99 -2.00 7.33
C ALA A 44 -7.63 -0.51 7.40
N TYR A 45 -7.93 0.13 8.54
CA TYR A 45 -7.58 1.52 8.80
C TYR A 45 -6.06 1.77 8.71
N GLU A 46 -5.26 0.97 9.40
CA GLU A 46 -3.79 1.10 9.40
C GLU A 46 -3.20 0.87 8.01
N LEU A 47 -3.70 -0.12 7.27
CA LEU A 47 -3.26 -0.39 5.92
C LEU A 47 -3.60 0.77 4.97
N HIS A 48 -4.79 1.35 5.11
CA HIS A 48 -5.20 2.53 4.34
C HIS A 48 -4.25 3.70 4.60
N ARG A 49 -3.99 4.03 5.87
CA ARG A 49 -3.03 5.08 6.26
C ARG A 49 -1.66 4.88 5.64
N ARG A 50 -1.06 3.69 5.84
CA ARG A 50 0.30 3.39 5.34
C ARG A 50 0.38 3.40 3.82
N THR A 51 -0.69 2.98 3.15
CA THR A 51 -0.75 3.02 1.69
C THR A 51 -0.81 4.47 1.19
N GLY A 52 -1.62 5.31 1.84
CA GLY A 52 -1.67 6.76 1.56
C GLY A 52 -0.31 7.44 1.74
N GLU A 53 0.34 7.27 2.90
CA GLU A 53 1.68 7.81 3.17
C GLU A 53 2.71 7.39 2.13
N ARG A 54 2.69 6.11 1.73
CA ARG A 54 3.60 5.57 0.72
C ARG A 54 3.34 6.18 -0.66
N ASP A 55 2.08 6.34 -1.02
CA ASP A 55 1.69 6.85 -2.33
C ASP A 55 1.99 8.36 -2.42
N GLU A 56 1.82 9.12 -1.34
CA GLU A 56 2.28 10.51 -1.21
C GLU A 56 3.80 10.61 -1.36
N ALA A 57 4.56 9.80 -0.65
CA ALA A 57 6.02 9.78 -0.74
C ALA A 57 6.51 9.45 -2.16
N ARG A 58 5.82 8.53 -2.85
CA ARG A 58 6.11 8.18 -4.25
C ARG A 58 5.80 9.34 -5.19
N ALA A 59 4.67 10.01 -5.00
CA ALA A 59 4.30 11.17 -5.80
C ALA A 59 5.33 12.29 -5.65
N GLU A 60 5.79 12.56 -4.43
CA GLU A 60 6.82 13.57 -4.18
C GLU A 60 8.17 13.19 -4.80
N ASN A 61 8.59 11.92 -4.65
CA ASN A 61 9.80 11.44 -5.29
C ASN A 61 9.77 11.59 -6.82
N GLN A 62 8.60 11.35 -7.42
CA GLN A 62 8.41 11.52 -8.86
C GLN A 62 8.52 13.00 -9.26
N ARG A 63 7.91 13.92 -8.50
CA ARG A 63 8.02 15.37 -8.76
C ARG A 63 9.46 15.85 -8.71
N ILE A 64 10.23 15.42 -7.70
CA ILE A 64 11.65 15.77 -7.56
C ILE A 64 12.45 15.26 -8.77
N LYS A 65 12.23 14.00 -9.18
CA LYS A 65 12.89 13.42 -10.36
C LYS A 65 12.57 14.19 -11.63
N ASP A 66 11.33 14.59 -11.82
CA ASP A 66 10.91 15.34 -12.99
C ASP A 66 11.50 16.76 -12.99
N ALA A 67 11.55 17.42 -11.84
CA ALA A 67 12.20 18.72 -11.68
C ALA A 67 13.70 18.64 -11.98
N LEU A 68 14.38 17.63 -11.45
CA LEU A 68 15.80 17.39 -11.72
C LEU A 68 16.06 17.14 -13.20
N ARG A 69 15.24 16.30 -13.85
CA ARG A 69 15.35 16.03 -15.29
C ARG A 69 15.20 17.31 -16.12
N ARG A 70 14.17 18.13 -15.82
CA ARG A 70 13.96 19.40 -16.52
C ARG A 70 15.14 20.35 -16.35
N TRP A 71 15.67 20.47 -15.14
CA TRP A 71 16.85 21.29 -14.87
C TRP A 71 18.08 20.80 -15.64
N GLN A 72 18.35 19.49 -15.64
CA GLN A 72 19.47 18.90 -16.38
C GLN A 72 19.35 19.16 -17.89
N SER A 73 18.15 19.03 -18.46
CA SER A 73 17.92 19.31 -19.88
C SER A 73 18.15 20.79 -20.22
N ALA A 74 17.67 21.71 -19.37
CA ALA A 74 17.90 23.14 -19.56
C ALA A 74 19.38 23.50 -19.47
N GLU A 75 20.11 22.89 -18.52
CA GLU A 75 21.54 23.12 -18.34
C GLU A 75 22.37 22.55 -19.50
N ALA A 76 22.03 21.37 -20.00
CA ALA A 76 22.66 20.80 -21.19
C ALA A 76 22.45 21.69 -22.43
N ALA A 77 21.24 22.22 -22.63
CA ALA A 77 20.95 23.15 -23.72
C ALA A 77 21.77 24.44 -23.62
N ARG A 78 21.94 25.01 -22.41
CA ARG A 78 22.80 26.18 -22.20
C ARG A 78 24.26 25.91 -22.55
N ARG A 79 24.78 24.74 -22.18
CA ARG A 79 26.19 24.36 -22.43
C ARG A 79 26.49 24.08 -23.90
N LEU A 80 25.52 23.55 -24.65
CA LEU A 80 25.67 23.28 -26.09
C LEU A 80 25.43 24.51 -26.97
N GLY A 81 24.81 25.56 -26.42
CA GLY A 81 24.60 26.84 -27.10
C GLY A 81 25.72 27.87 -26.86
N SER A 82 26.81 27.48 -26.17
CA SER A 82 28.04 28.25 -25.96
C SER A 82 29.19 27.65 -26.75
#